data_AF-A0A3A9K1R1-F1
#
_entry.id   AF-A0A3A9K1R1-F1
#
_cell.length_a   1.000
_cell.length_b   1.000
_cell.length_c   1.000
_cell.angle_alpha   90.00
_cell.angle_beta   90.00
_cell.angle_gamma   90.00
#
_symmetry.space_group_name_H-M   'P 1'
#
loop_
_entity.id
_entity.type
_entity.pdbx_description
1 polymer ?
#
loop_
_entity_poly.entity_id
_entity_poly.type
_entity_poly.pdbx_seq_one_letter_code
_entity_poly.pdbx_strand_id
1 'polypeptide(L)' 'MRSKKRKLRRLKDDELISVLRSVKDKVNEHESLLEHSVEDFGYVESRAQLERAKYFFLLREARVRKTSVY' A
#
# COMPACT_ATOMS: atom_id res chain seq x y z
N MET A 1 14.98 -6.40 27.73
CA MET A 1 14.06 -6.87 26.65
C MET A 1 13.21 -5.77 26.01
N ARG A 2 12.68 -4.79 26.76
CA ARG A 2 11.74 -3.76 26.27
C ARG A 2 12.29 -2.89 25.11
N SER A 3 13.57 -2.52 25.17
CA SER A 3 14.26 -1.76 24.10
C SER A 3 14.37 -2.55 22.79
N LYS A 4 14.74 -3.84 22.84
CA LYS A 4 14.79 -4.73 21.65
C LYS A 4 13.41 -4.85 20.99
N LYS A 5 12.34 -5.01 21.78
CA LYS A 5 10.95 -5.04 21.27
C LYS A 5 10.54 -3.73 20.61
N ARG A 6 10.89 -2.57 21.21
CA ARG A 6 10.63 -1.25 20.62
C ARG A 6 11.37 -1.05 19.29
N LYS A 7 12.64 -1.46 19.23
CA LYS A 7 13.44 -1.40 17.99
C LYS A 7 12.81 -2.27 16.90
N LEU A 8 12.43 -3.50 17.22
CA LEU A 8 11.79 -4.40 16.26
C LEU A 8 10.46 -3.84 15.74
N ARG A 9 9.66 -3.23 16.61
CA ARG A 9 8.40 -2.59 16.20
C ARG A 9 8.64 -1.48 15.18
N ARG A 10 9.59 -0.57 15.46
CA ARG A 10 9.95 0.51 14.54
C ARG A 10 10.40 -0.03 13.18
N LEU A 11 11.27 -1.04 13.17
CA LEU A 11 11.72 -1.68 11.92
C LEU A 11 10.54 -2.23 11.10
N LYS A 12 9.54 -2.84 11.75
CA LYS A 12 8.36 -3.37 11.06
C LYS A 12 7.36 -2.29 10.65
N ASP A 13 7.31 -1.17 11.36
CA ASP A 13 6.54 0.00 10.96
C ASP A 13 7.19 0.67 9.73
N ASP A 14 8.52 0.76 9.71
CA ASP A 14 9.28 1.29 8.56
C ASP A 14 9.12 0.38 7.31
N GLU A 15 9.18 -0.94 7.48
CA GLU A 15 8.89 -1.90 6.42
C GLU A 15 7.44 -1.74 5.90
N LEU A 16 6.46 -1.60 6.80
CA LEU A 16 5.05 -1.38 6.43
C LEU A 16 4.89 -0.11 5.60
N ILE A 17 5.51 1.00 6.01
CA ILE A 17 5.50 2.26 5.28
C ILE A 17 6.13 2.09 3.89
N SER A 18 7.26 1.39 3.81
CA SER A 18 7.95 1.13 2.53
C SER A 18 7.06 0.35 1.56
N VAL A 19 6.40 -0.71 2.04
CA VAL A 19 5.48 -1.51 1.22
C VAL A 19 4.28 -0.65 0.81
N LEU A 20 3.69 0.11 1.73
CA LEU A 20 2.55 0.98 1.45
C LEU A 20 2.85 1.99 0.34
N ARG A 21 4.04 2.59 0.33
CA ARG A 21 4.48 3.48 -0.77
C ARG A 21 4.55 2.73 -2.10
N SER A 22 5.21 1.57 -2.12
CA SER A 22 5.34 0.78 -3.36
C SER A 22 3.99 0.34 -3.94
N VAL A 23 3.02 0.01 -3.07
CA VAL A 23 1.66 -0.37 -3.51
C VAL A 23 0.89 0.85 -4.00
N LYS A 24 1.06 2.01 -3.35
CA LYS A 24 0.47 3.27 -3.82
C LYS A 24 0.95 3.63 -5.23
N ASP A 25 2.24 3.49 -5.49
CA ASP A 25 2.80 3.79 -6.82
C ASP A 25 2.20 2.90 -7.90
N LYS A 26 2.01 1.59 -7.60
CA LYS A 26 1.33 0.65 -8.51
C LYS A 26 -0.14 0.98 -8.73
N VAL A 27 -0.84 1.40 -7.68
CA VAL A 27 -2.24 1.85 -7.81
C VAL A 27 -2.31 3.05 -8.75
N ASN A 28 -1.45 4.05 -8.56
CA ASN A 28 -1.43 5.22 -9.43
C ASN A 28 -1.10 4.87 -10.88
N GLU A 29 -0.15 3.94 -11.11
CA GLU A 29 0.19 3.46 -12.46
C GLU A 29 -1.01 2.77 -13.12
N HIS A 30 -1.67 1.85 -12.41
CA HIS A 30 -2.85 1.16 -12.93
C HIS A 30 -4.03 2.08 -13.15
N GLU A 31 -4.25 3.07 -12.28
CA GLU A 31 -5.29 4.08 -12.46
C GLU A 31 -5.01 4.98 -13.67
N SER A 32 -3.77 5.42 -13.85
CA SER A 32 -3.37 6.19 -15.03
C SER A 32 -3.58 5.39 -16.32
N LEU A 33 -3.22 4.10 -16.32
CA LEU A 33 -3.47 3.22 -17.46
C LEU A 33 -4.97 3.08 -17.78
N LEU A 34 -5.82 2.91 -16.77
CA LEU A 34 -7.27 2.83 -16.94
C LEU A 34 -7.86 4.13 -17.48
N GLU A 35 -7.41 5.28 -17.00
CA GLU A 35 -7.90 6.59 -17.45
C GLU A 35 -7.56 6.87 -18.93
N HIS A 36 -6.47 6.32 -19.44
CA HIS A 36 -5.93 6.62 -20.78
C HIS A 36 -6.18 5.50 -21.81
N SER A 37 -6.71 4.35 -21.38
CA SER A 37 -6.99 3.21 -22.25
C SER A 37 -8.45 3.21 -22.71
N VAL A 38 -8.68 3.27 -24.03
CA VAL A 38 -10.02 3.28 -24.64
C VAL A 38 -10.62 1.87 -24.76
N GLU A 39 -9.80 0.83 -24.64
CA GLU A 39 -10.21 -0.58 -24.70
C GLU A 39 -9.78 -1.30 -23.41
N ASP A 40 -10.61 -1.22 -22.37
CA ASP A 40 -10.27 -1.84 -21.10
C ASP A 40 -10.55 -3.36 -21.13
N PHE A 41 -9.49 -4.14 -21.30
CA PHE A 41 -9.52 -5.58 -21.06
C PHE A 41 -9.74 -5.80 -19.57
N GLY A 42 -10.88 -6.38 -19.14
CA GLY A 42 -11.25 -6.56 -17.72
C GLY A 42 -10.21 -7.23 -16.79
N TYR A 43 -9.12 -7.75 -17.36
CA TYR A 43 -7.92 -8.12 -16.62
C TYR A 43 -7.20 -6.93 -15.95
N VAL A 44 -7.08 -5.79 -16.63
CA VAL A 44 -6.41 -4.59 -16.11
C VAL A 44 -7.26 -3.97 -14.99
N GLU A 45 -8.57 -3.88 -15.19
CA GLU A 45 -9.51 -3.42 -14.17
C GLU A 45 -9.43 -4.27 -12.89
N SER A 46 -9.49 -5.60 -13.01
CA SER A 46 -9.44 -6.50 -11.85
C SER A 46 -8.11 -6.40 -11.09
N ARG A 47 -6.98 -6.22 -11.79
CA ARG A 47 -5.68 -5.94 -11.17
C ARG A 47 -5.67 -4.61 -10.43
N ALA A 48 -6.20 -3.54 -11.02
CA ALA A 48 -6.26 -2.23 -10.39
C ALA A 48 -7.11 -2.27 -9.10
N GLN A 49 -8.26 -2.94 -9.15
CA GLN A 49 -9.11 -3.12 -7.96
C GLN A 49 -8.38 -3.90 -6.85
N LEU A 50 -7.63 -4.95 -7.20
CA LEU A 50 -6.85 -5.73 -6.24
C LEU A 50 -5.74 -4.89 -5.59
N GLU A 51 -4.99 -4.11 -6.37
CA GLU A 51 -3.93 -3.25 -5.84
C GLU A 51 -4.52 -2.14 -4.94
N ARG A 52 -5.68 -1.56 -5.28
CA ARG A 52 -6.39 -0.63 -4.38
C ARG A 52 -6.78 -1.29 -3.07
N ALA A 53 -7.33 -2.51 -3.12
CA ALA A 53 -7.71 -3.24 -1.92
C ALA A 53 -6.50 -3.48 -0.99
N LYS A 54 -5.35 -3.87 -1.56
CA LYS A 54 -4.09 -4.00 -0.82
C LYS A 54 -3.66 -2.67 -0.19
N TYR A 55 -3.71 -1.58 -0.96
CA TYR A 55 -3.35 -0.26 -0.47
C TYR A 55 -4.21 0.14 0.73
N PHE A 56 -5.54 0.01 0.64
CA PHE A 56 -6.44 0.36 1.73
C PHE A 56 -6.27 -0.52 2.96
N PHE A 57 -6.03 -1.82 2.77
CA PHE A 57 -5.73 -2.72 3.87
C PHE A 57 -4.47 -2.28 4.63
N LEU A 58 -3.38 -2.02 3.90
CA LEU A 58 -2.12 -1.58 4.51
C LEU A 58 -2.25 -0.19 5.14
N LEU A 59 -3.03 0.72 4.55
CA LEU A 59 -3.28 2.04 5.09
C LEU A 59 -4.04 1.97 6.41
N ARG A 60 -5.03 1.07 6.50
CA ARG A 60 -5.74 0.79 7.75
C ARG A 60 -4.78 0.26 8.81
N GLU A 61 -3.91 -0.69 8.46
CA GLU A 61 -2.90 -1.23 9.38
C GLU A 61 -1.93 -0.14 9.89
N ALA A 62 -1.44 0.73 8.99
CA ALA A 62 -0.56 1.84 9.36
C ALA A 62 -1.22 2.80 10.36
N ARG A 63 -2.51 3.12 10.17
CA ARG A 63 -3.30 3.94 11.09
C ARG A 63 -3.50 3.28 12.45
N VAL A 64 -3.84 1.99 12.49
CA VAL A 64 -3.99 1.23 13.75
C VAL A 64 -2.69 1.22 14.54
N ARG A 65 -1.55 1.13 13.83
CA ARG A 65 -0.20 1.11 14.44
C ARG A 65 0.33 2.51 14.80
N LYS A 66 -0.33 3.58 14.34
CA LYS A 66 0.11 4.98 14.53
C LYS A 66 1.54 5.20 14.04
N THR A 67 1.84 4.67 12.86
CA THR A 67 3.15 4.83 12.22
C THR A 67 3.40 6.30 11.87
N SER A 68 4.64 6.77 11.84
CA SER A 68 4.99 8.21 11.69
C SER A 68 4.46 8.94 10.47
N VAL A 69 3.90 8.24 9.49
CA VAL A 69 3.31 8.82 8.27
C VAL A 69 1.84 9.25 8.49
N TYR A 70 1.18 8.80 9.57
CA TYR A 70 -0.22 9.10 9.91
C TYR A 70 -0.53 9.11 11.42
#